data_AF-V5HCL5-F1
#
_entry.id   AF-V5HCL5-F1
#
_cell.length_a   1.000
_cell.length_b   1.000
_cell.length_c   1.000
_cell.angle_alpha   90.00
_cell.angle_beta   90.00
_cell.angle_gamma   90.00
#
_symmetry.space_group_name_H-M   'P 1'
#
loop_
_entity.id
_entity.type
_entity.pdbx_description
1 polymer ?
#
loop_
_entity_poly.entity_id
_entity_poly.type
_entity_poly.pdbx_seq_one_letter_code
_entity_poly.pdbx_strand_id
1 'polypeptide(L)'
;MTVLARALTLALCVYCSAAEPRTRSASRRGGSGAKTITIAYLLDGNDFKNEDTSPDSEVGKWLKKVQEKAEIKLQQATRVTIKFNTTDRNVTNPELTKNLLSWTSMGSCGSESLMNAGMVLEEIKSESAYSPLRTHIICVLTRLKLYQGDLINLLGYAMHNTLCISTVPMLLTYNPENINNTGHNFYLN
;
A
#
# COMPACT_ATOMS: atom_id res chain seq x y z
N MET A 1 18.72 2.81 5.02
CA MET A 1 18.08 1.63 5.64
C MET A 1 16.56 1.74 5.44
N THR A 2 16.06 1.41 4.24
CA THR A 2 15.29 0.18 3.93
C THR A 2 13.98 0.08 4.72
N VAL A 3 12.83 0.54 4.18
CA VAL A 3 11.55 0.42 4.91
C VAL A 3 10.42 -0.29 4.18
N LEU A 4 10.23 -0.18 2.86
CA LEU A 4 9.23 -1.04 2.17
C LEU A 4 9.64 -2.52 2.24
N ALA A 5 10.95 -2.78 2.10
CA ALA A 5 11.55 -4.07 2.39
C ALA A 5 11.43 -4.44 3.88
N ARG A 6 11.57 -3.51 4.84
CA ARG A 6 11.42 -3.82 6.29
C ARG A 6 9.97 -4.04 6.71
N ALA A 7 9.01 -3.30 6.18
CA ALA A 7 7.56 -3.44 6.40
C ALA A 7 7.10 -4.83 6.00
N LEU A 8 7.49 -5.23 4.79
CA LEU A 8 7.13 -6.51 4.24
C LEU A 8 8.04 -7.65 4.72
N THR A 9 9.33 -7.43 5.06
CA THR A 9 10.09 -8.48 5.77
C THR A 9 9.57 -8.69 7.18
N LEU A 10 9.24 -7.64 7.95
CA LEU A 10 8.56 -7.78 9.25
C LEU A 10 7.20 -8.47 9.09
N ALA A 11 6.47 -8.18 8.01
CA ALA A 11 5.20 -8.85 7.73
C ALA A 11 5.28 -10.28 7.22
N LEU A 12 6.38 -10.64 6.55
CA LEU A 12 6.65 -12.00 6.13
C LEU A 12 7.35 -12.82 7.22
N CYS A 13 7.94 -12.17 8.24
CA CYS A 13 8.60 -12.83 9.37
C CYS A 13 7.60 -13.40 10.40
N VAL A 14 6.34 -12.96 10.42
CA VAL A 14 5.27 -13.64 11.17
C VAL A 14 4.61 -14.69 10.25
N TYR A 15 5.42 -15.64 9.80
CA TYR A 15 4.91 -16.86 9.18
C TYR A 15 4.23 -17.66 10.30
N CYS A 16 2.89 -17.75 10.27
CA CYS A 16 2.07 -18.46 11.24
C CYS A 16 2.57 -19.89 11.48
N SER A 17 3.44 -20.08 12.48
CA SER A 17 3.75 -21.38 13.08
C SER A 17 2.80 -21.58 14.26
N ALA A 18 1.50 -21.61 13.96
CA ALA A 18 0.46 -21.94 14.94
C ALA A 18 -0.58 -22.82 14.23
N ALA A 19 -0.19 -24.07 13.97
CA ALA A 19 -1.14 -25.15 13.77
C ALA A 19 -0.61 -26.36 14.54
N GLU A 20 -1.26 -26.68 15.66
CA GLU A 20 -1.06 -27.92 16.40
C GLU A 20 -1.16 -29.14 15.46
N PRO A 21 -0.41 -30.22 15.75
CA PRO A 21 -0.14 -31.29 14.81
C PRO A 21 -1.38 -32.17 14.63
N ARG A 22 -2.22 -31.86 13.64
CA ARG A 22 -3.10 -32.87 13.05
C ARG A 22 -2.33 -33.61 11.97
N THR A 23 -1.85 -34.80 12.33
CA THR A 23 -1.27 -35.79 11.44
C THR A 23 -2.24 -36.11 10.30
N ARG A 24 -2.02 -35.49 9.14
CA ARG A 24 -2.57 -35.96 7.87
C ARG A 24 -1.47 -35.92 6.82
N SER A 25 -0.88 -37.10 6.64
CA SER A 25 -0.11 -37.59 5.49
C SER A 25 0.34 -36.57 4.44
N ALA A 26 1.67 -36.42 4.38
CA ALA A 26 2.50 -36.11 3.21
C ALA A 26 1.79 -35.51 1.98
N SER A 27 1.94 -34.19 1.82
CA SER A 27 2.33 -33.63 0.53
C SER A 27 3.61 -32.82 0.78
N ARG A 28 4.77 -33.48 0.60
CA ARG A 28 6.01 -32.77 0.27
C ARG A 28 5.81 -32.20 -1.14
N ARG A 29 5.19 -31.03 -1.25
CA ARG A 29 5.40 -30.14 -2.39
C ARG A 29 6.36 -29.06 -1.94
N GLY A 30 7.64 -29.31 -2.19
CA GLY A 30 8.63 -28.25 -2.26
C GLY A 30 8.14 -27.23 -3.28
N GLY A 31 7.57 -26.14 -2.77
CA GLY A 31 6.96 -25.11 -3.58
C GLY A 31 7.86 -23.89 -3.63
N SER A 32 8.95 -23.96 -4.39
CA SER A 32 9.65 -22.80 -4.96
C SER A 32 8.75 -22.13 -6.02
N GLY A 33 7.48 -21.87 -5.67
CA GLY A 33 6.51 -21.19 -6.51
C GLY A 33 6.49 -19.72 -6.13
N ALA A 34 6.50 -18.83 -7.13
CA ALA A 34 6.39 -17.39 -6.91
C ALA A 34 5.17 -17.09 -6.00
N LYS A 35 5.39 -16.29 -4.95
CA LYS A 35 4.33 -15.81 -4.06
C LYS A 35 3.69 -14.58 -4.70
N THR A 36 2.40 -14.68 -5.00
CA THR A 36 1.64 -13.54 -5.55
C THR A 36 1.00 -12.76 -4.42
N ILE A 37 1.27 -11.46 -4.35
CA ILE A 37 0.62 -10.51 -3.45
C ILE A 37 -0.33 -9.66 -4.30
N THR A 38 -1.61 -9.64 -3.95
CA THR A 38 -2.64 -8.87 -4.66
C THR A 38 -2.81 -7.49 -4.05
N ILE A 39 -2.90 -6.46 -4.90
CA ILE A 39 -3.05 -5.07 -4.50
C ILE A 39 -4.26 -4.47 -5.23
N ALA A 40 -5.18 -3.86 -4.49
CA ALA A 40 -6.17 -2.94 -5.04
C ALA A 40 -5.72 -1.50 -4.83
N TYR A 41 -5.87 -0.66 -5.84
CA TYR A 41 -5.58 0.77 -5.75
C TYR A 41 -6.85 1.60 -5.75
N LEU A 42 -6.86 2.59 -4.86
CA LEU A 42 -7.87 3.62 -4.77
C LEU A 42 -7.20 4.97 -5.03
N LEU A 43 -7.51 5.59 -6.15
CA LEU A 43 -7.00 6.91 -6.50
C LEU A 43 -7.90 7.96 -5.85
N ASP A 44 -7.30 8.85 -5.07
CA ASP A 44 -8.00 9.94 -4.37
C ASP A 44 -8.77 10.84 -5.35
N GLY A 45 -10.10 10.79 -5.28
CA GLY A 45 -11.02 11.49 -6.17
C GLY A 45 -11.01 13.00 -6.09
N ASN A 46 -10.19 13.59 -5.20
CA ASN A 46 -9.96 15.03 -5.17
C ASN A 46 -9.11 15.53 -6.33
N ASP A 47 -8.12 14.72 -6.75
CA ASP A 47 -7.12 15.14 -7.74
C ASP A 47 -6.89 14.12 -8.86
N PHE A 48 -7.53 12.95 -8.77
CA PHE A 48 -7.49 11.93 -9.81
C PHE A 48 -8.84 11.75 -10.47
N LYS A 49 -8.81 11.42 -11.76
CA LYS A 49 -9.99 11.15 -12.56
C LYS A 49 -10.03 9.68 -12.98
N ASN A 50 -11.16 9.24 -13.52
CA ASN A 50 -11.32 7.85 -13.96
C ASN A 50 -10.30 7.47 -15.06
N GLU A 51 -9.84 8.42 -15.87
CA GLU A 51 -8.83 8.15 -16.90
C GLU A 51 -7.47 7.78 -16.29
N ASP A 52 -7.17 8.28 -15.09
CA ASP A 52 -5.93 7.99 -14.37
C ASP A 52 -5.85 6.54 -13.88
N THR A 53 -6.99 5.84 -13.76
CA THR A 53 -7.02 4.44 -13.30
C THR A 53 -6.53 3.45 -14.37
N SER A 54 -6.49 3.89 -15.63
CA SER A 54 -6.05 3.07 -16.76
C SER A 54 -4.59 2.58 -16.59
N PRO A 55 -4.27 1.33 -16.98
CA PRO A 55 -2.88 0.85 -17.06
C PRO A 55 -1.95 1.72 -17.88
N ASP A 56 -2.47 2.34 -18.93
CA ASP A 56 -1.69 3.11 -19.90
C ASP A 56 -1.64 4.61 -19.57
N SER A 57 -2.33 5.04 -18.50
CA SER A 57 -2.22 6.42 -17.99
C SER A 57 -0.82 6.68 -17.43
N GLU A 58 -0.46 7.94 -17.23
CA GLU A 58 0.81 8.30 -16.59
C GLU A 58 0.89 7.75 -15.17
N VAL A 59 -0.24 7.77 -14.43
CA VAL A 59 -0.36 7.19 -13.10
C VAL A 59 -0.21 5.67 -13.14
N GLY A 60 -0.84 4.99 -14.10
CA GLY A 60 -0.76 3.54 -14.28
C GLY A 60 0.65 3.06 -14.61
N LYS A 61 1.33 3.74 -15.55
CA LYS A 61 2.74 3.48 -15.88
C LYS A 61 3.66 3.74 -14.69
N TRP A 62 3.40 4.79 -13.93
CA TRP A 62 4.16 5.11 -12.72
C TRP A 62 3.99 4.02 -11.66
N LEU A 63 2.76 3.59 -11.37
CA LEU A 63 2.47 2.51 -10.42
C LEU A 63 3.18 1.21 -10.81
N LYS A 64 3.16 0.85 -12.11
CA LYS A 64 3.89 -0.31 -12.61
C LYS A 64 5.38 -0.26 -12.28
N LYS A 65 6.04 0.89 -12.52
CA LYS A 65 7.46 1.08 -12.19
C LYS A 65 7.73 1.02 -10.68
N VAL A 66 6.82 1.56 -9.86
CA VAL A 66 6.93 1.47 -8.39
C VAL A 66 6.82 0.01 -7.93
N GLN A 67 5.87 -0.75 -8.48
CA GLN A 67 5.68 -2.18 -8.17
C GLN A 67 6.91 -3.00 -8.57
N GLU A 68 7.39 -2.89 -9.81
CA GLU A 68 8.57 -3.63 -10.29
C GLU A 68 9.79 -3.41 -9.37
N LYS A 69 10.02 -2.17 -8.94
CA LYS A 69 11.11 -1.85 -8.00
C LYS A 69 10.87 -2.45 -6.61
N ALA A 70 9.64 -2.43 -6.13
CA ALA A 70 9.28 -3.02 -4.85
C ALA A 70 9.44 -4.55 -4.87
N GLU A 71 9.02 -5.23 -5.96
CA GLU A 71 9.24 -6.66 -6.15
C GLU A 71 10.72 -7.03 -6.06
N ILE A 72 11.58 -6.36 -6.84
CA ILE A 72 13.02 -6.64 -6.87
C ILE A 72 13.61 -6.53 -5.45
N LYS A 73 13.26 -5.46 -4.72
CA LYS A 73 13.78 -5.25 -3.36
C LYS A 73 13.28 -6.30 -2.37
N LEU A 74 12.02 -6.71 -2.48
CA LEU A 74 11.46 -7.73 -1.61
C LEU A 74 12.04 -9.10 -1.88
N GLN A 75 12.24 -9.43 -3.16
CA GLN A 75 12.92 -10.66 -3.55
C GLN A 75 14.36 -10.68 -3.01
N GLN A 76 15.09 -9.58 -3.11
CA GLN A 76 16.44 -9.46 -2.53
C GLN A 76 16.45 -9.60 -1.01
N ALA A 77 15.48 -9.00 -0.32
CA ALA A 77 15.41 -9.02 1.14
C ALA A 77 14.96 -10.38 1.71
N THR A 78 14.04 -11.06 1.03
CA THR A 78 13.41 -12.30 1.52
C THR A 78 14.00 -13.56 0.90
N ARG A 79 14.73 -13.44 -0.22
CA ARG A 79 15.17 -14.55 -1.08
C ARG A 79 14.02 -15.42 -1.62
N VAL A 80 12.80 -14.88 -1.62
CA VAL A 80 11.60 -15.52 -2.15
C VAL A 80 11.18 -14.78 -3.41
N THR A 81 10.85 -15.52 -4.47
CA THR A 81 10.25 -14.93 -5.67
C THR A 81 8.85 -14.39 -5.32
N ILE A 82 8.68 -13.07 -5.40
CA ILE A 82 7.43 -12.36 -5.10
C ILE A 82 6.97 -11.63 -6.36
N LYS A 83 5.67 -11.69 -6.66
CA LYS A 83 5.04 -10.91 -7.73
C LYS A 83 3.85 -10.14 -7.17
N PHE A 84 3.71 -8.88 -7.55
CA PHE A 84 2.52 -8.09 -7.31
C PHE A 84 1.52 -8.27 -8.45
N ASN A 85 0.27 -8.44 -8.08
CA ASN A 85 -0.84 -8.48 -9.02
C ASN A 85 -1.84 -7.39 -8.66
N THR A 86 -2.07 -6.45 -9.57
CA THR A 86 -3.08 -5.42 -9.37
C THR A 86 -4.44 -6.00 -9.69
N THR A 87 -5.34 -6.09 -8.71
CA THR A 87 -6.70 -6.62 -8.94
C THR A 87 -7.64 -5.54 -9.45
N ASP A 88 -7.53 -4.34 -8.87
CA ASP A 88 -8.45 -3.23 -9.11
C ASP A 88 -7.71 -1.90 -9.07
N ARG A 89 -8.23 -0.95 -9.85
CA ARG A 89 -7.83 0.46 -9.85
C ARG A 89 -9.07 1.30 -10.06
N ASN A 90 -9.51 1.94 -9.00
CA ASN A 90 -10.72 2.77 -9.02
C ASN A 90 -10.41 4.13 -8.41
N VAL A 91 -11.16 5.15 -8.80
CA VAL A 91 -11.21 6.40 -8.04
C VAL A 91 -12.05 6.15 -6.77
N THR A 92 -11.69 6.79 -5.66
CA THR A 92 -12.48 6.73 -4.43
C THR A 92 -13.91 7.24 -4.68
N ASN A 93 -14.89 6.58 -4.07
CA ASN A 93 -16.28 7.05 -4.16
C ASN A 93 -16.43 8.43 -3.47
N PRO A 94 -17.50 9.19 -3.73
CA PRO A 94 -17.65 10.55 -3.19
C PRO A 94 -17.62 10.63 -1.66
N GLU A 95 -18.13 9.62 -0.97
CA GLU A 95 -18.14 9.56 0.51
C GLU A 95 -16.73 9.37 1.07
N LEU A 96 -16.00 8.36 0.59
CA LEU A 96 -14.62 8.14 0.97
C LEU A 96 -13.74 9.34 0.59
N THR A 97 -13.89 9.91 -0.61
CA THR A 97 -13.17 11.13 -1.02
C THR A 97 -13.38 12.27 -0.02
N LYS A 98 -14.63 12.49 0.43
CA LYS A 98 -14.96 13.51 1.43
C LYS A 98 -14.35 13.18 2.80
N ASN A 99 -14.35 11.92 3.22
CA ASN A 99 -13.76 11.50 4.49
C ASN A 99 -12.23 11.68 4.45
N LEU A 100 -11.57 11.32 3.34
CA LEU A 100 -10.13 11.57 3.15
C LEU A 100 -9.79 13.06 3.21
N LEU A 101 -10.61 13.93 2.61
CA LEU A 101 -10.45 15.39 2.71
C LEU A 101 -10.54 15.90 4.15
N SER A 102 -11.43 15.31 4.97
CA SER A 102 -11.61 15.75 6.37
C SER A 102 -10.35 15.61 7.22
N TRP A 103 -9.44 14.72 6.81
CA TRP A 103 -8.13 14.51 7.42
C TRP A 103 -7.01 15.33 6.78
N THR A 104 -7.35 16.26 5.91
CA THR A 104 -6.41 17.19 5.29
C THR A 104 -6.38 18.50 6.07
N SER A 105 -5.22 18.82 6.64
CA SER A 105 -4.98 20.10 7.28
C SER A 105 -4.67 21.14 6.19
N MET A 106 -5.52 22.16 6.09
CA MET A 106 -5.29 23.27 5.18
C MET A 106 -4.13 24.11 5.68
N GLY A 107 -3.10 24.27 4.84
CA GLY A 107 -1.99 25.14 5.17
C GLY A 107 -2.44 26.59 5.31
N SER A 108 -1.80 27.35 6.20
CA SER A 108 -2.01 28.80 6.31
C SER A 108 -0.87 29.56 5.63
N CYS A 109 -1.15 30.80 5.21
CA CYS A 109 -0.15 31.74 4.67
C CYS A 109 0.65 31.20 3.47
N GLY A 110 0.01 30.47 2.56
CA GLY A 110 0.65 29.90 1.37
C GLY A 110 1.39 28.59 1.60
N SER A 111 1.33 28.03 2.80
CA SER A 111 1.80 26.67 3.07
C SER A 111 0.91 25.65 2.37
N GLU A 112 1.50 24.56 1.89
CA GLU A 112 0.76 23.50 1.23
C GLU A 112 -0.13 22.73 2.22
N SER A 113 -1.24 22.19 1.71
CA SER A 113 -2.10 21.29 2.48
C SER A 113 -1.42 19.94 2.74
N LEU A 114 -1.55 19.43 3.95
CA LEU A 114 -0.98 18.16 4.37
C LEU A 114 -2.08 17.18 4.80
N MET A 115 -2.01 15.95 4.32
CA MET A 115 -2.94 14.88 4.66
C MET A 115 -2.39 14.05 5.82
N ASN A 116 -3.18 13.87 6.88
CA ASN A 116 -2.80 13.05 8.03
C ASN A 116 -2.82 11.57 7.62
N ALA A 117 -1.63 10.97 7.49
CA ALA A 117 -1.50 9.62 6.97
C ALA A 117 -2.12 8.58 7.90
N GLY A 118 -2.04 8.81 9.22
CA GLY A 118 -2.55 7.90 10.23
C GLY A 118 -4.06 7.78 10.19
N MET A 119 -4.74 8.93 10.31
CA MET A 119 -6.21 8.98 10.32
C MET A 119 -6.80 8.48 8.99
N VAL A 120 -6.15 8.77 7.87
CA VAL A 120 -6.57 8.25 6.56
C VAL A 120 -6.49 6.73 6.50
N LEU A 121 -5.43 6.11 7.01
CA LEU A 121 -5.34 4.65 7.03
C LEU A 121 -6.38 3.99 7.94
N GLU A 122 -6.75 4.63 9.05
CA GLU A 122 -7.86 4.17 9.91
C GLU A 122 -9.20 4.20 9.17
N GLU A 123 -9.47 5.28 8.43
CA GLU A 123 -10.66 5.41 7.58
C GLU A 123 -10.72 4.29 6.53
N ILE A 124 -9.62 4.08 5.79
CA ILE A 124 -9.51 3.03 4.77
C ILE A 124 -9.70 1.65 5.39
N LYS A 125 -9.16 1.42 6.58
CA LYS A 125 -9.31 0.14 7.29
C LYS A 125 -10.76 -0.12 7.67
N SER A 126 -11.45 0.89 8.20
CA SER A 126 -12.86 0.80 8.57
C SER A 126 -13.73 0.46 7.35
N GLU A 127 -13.53 1.18 6.24
CA GLU A 127 -14.26 0.96 4.99
C GLU A 127 -13.95 -0.40 4.35
N SER A 128 -12.67 -0.81 4.38
CA SER A 128 -12.24 -2.07 3.78
C SER A 128 -12.63 -3.31 4.58
N ALA A 129 -12.95 -3.18 5.87
CA ALA A 129 -13.46 -4.29 6.68
C ALA A 129 -14.75 -4.88 6.11
N TYR A 130 -15.52 -4.08 5.38
CA TYR A 130 -16.77 -4.48 4.71
C TYR A 130 -16.61 -4.75 3.22
N SER A 131 -15.41 -4.56 2.66
CA SER A 131 -15.17 -4.73 1.23
C SER A 131 -15.22 -6.21 0.82
N PRO A 132 -15.93 -6.55 -0.26
CA PRO A 132 -15.91 -7.91 -0.81
C PRO A 132 -14.55 -8.25 -1.45
N LEU A 133 -13.68 -7.25 -1.67
CA LEU A 133 -12.37 -7.41 -2.28
C LEU A 133 -11.40 -8.08 -1.30
N ARG A 134 -11.16 -9.39 -1.50
CA ARG A 134 -10.11 -10.14 -0.80
C ARG A 134 -8.74 -9.87 -1.40
N THR A 135 -8.24 -8.65 -1.21
CA THR A 135 -6.87 -8.28 -1.59
C THR A 135 -5.95 -8.36 -0.38
N HIS A 136 -4.66 -8.59 -0.62
CA HIS A 136 -3.68 -8.57 0.46
C HIS A 136 -3.40 -7.13 0.91
N ILE A 137 -3.42 -6.18 -0.03
CA ILE A 137 -3.14 -4.76 0.21
C ILE A 137 -4.21 -3.92 -0.47
N ILE A 138 -4.73 -2.93 0.24
CA ILE A 138 -5.46 -1.79 -0.36
C ILE A 138 -4.55 -0.58 -0.25
N CYS A 139 -4.23 0.03 -1.38
CA CYS A 139 -3.34 1.19 -1.44
C CYS A 139 -4.11 2.41 -1.95
N VAL A 140 -4.25 3.43 -1.11
CA VAL A 140 -4.73 4.74 -1.55
C VAL A 140 -3.57 5.53 -2.15
N LEU A 141 -3.82 6.17 -3.29
CA LEU A 141 -2.89 7.07 -3.96
C LEU A 141 -3.44 8.49 -3.90
N THR A 142 -2.67 9.42 -3.35
CA THR A 142 -3.03 10.84 -3.28
C THR A 142 -1.93 11.71 -3.91
N ARG A 143 -2.26 12.94 -4.31
CA ARG A 143 -1.26 13.96 -4.69
C ARG A 143 -0.83 14.83 -3.51
N LEU A 144 -1.59 14.78 -2.41
CA LEU A 144 -1.29 15.55 -1.21
C LEU A 144 -0.05 15.01 -0.51
N LYS A 145 0.72 15.94 0.06
CA LYS A 145 1.86 15.59 0.90
C LYS A 145 1.33 15.03 2.22
N LEU A 146 1.96 13.96 2.68
CA LEU A 146 1.53 13.25 3.88
C LEU A 146 2.29 13.73 5.11
N TYR A 147 1.65 13.66 6.27
CA TYR A 147 2.30 13.80 7.56
C TYR A 147 1.83 12.77 8.59
N GLN A 148 2.67 12.48 9.58
CA GLN A 148 2.35 11.67 10.75
C GLN A 148 3.18 12.17 11.95
N GLY A 149 2.51 12.69 12.99
CA GLY A 149 3.22 13.37 14.08
C GLY A 149 4.08 14.51 13.53
N ASP A 150 5.36 14.53 13.88
CA ASP A 150 6.32 15.55 13.41
C ASP A 150 6.92 15.24 12.03
N LEU A 151 6.58 14.09 11.43
CA LEU A 151 7.10 13.67 10.13
C LEU A 151 6.24 14.26 9.02
N ILE A 152 6.81 15.10 8.17
CA ILE A 152 6.14 15.75 7.03
C ILE A 152 6.74 15.29 5.69
N ASN A 153 6.01 15.52 4.60
CA ASN A 153 6.41 15.19 3.23
C ASN A 153 6.69 13.69 3.03
N LEU A 154 5.92 12.83 3.71
CA LEU A 154 6.04 11.39 3.55
C LEU A 154 5.57 11.02 2.14
N LEU A 155 6.27 10.07 1.52
CA LEU A 155 5.91 9.56 0.19
C LEU A 155 5.07 8.28 0.28
N GLY A 156 5.07 7.64 1.44
CA GLY A 156 4.26 6.48 1.73
C GLY A 156 4.11 6.28 3.24
N TYR A 157 2.98 5.69 3.62
CA TYR A 157 2.66 5.33 4.99
C TYR A 157 1.87 4.02 4.97
N ALA A 158 2.13 3.14 5.93
CA ALA A 158 1.40 1.89 6.07
C ALA A 158 1.11 1.63 7.54
N MET A 159 -0.08 1.11 7.81
CA MET A 159 -0.47 0.59 9.12
C MET A 159 -0.55 -0.93 9.03
N HIS A 160 -0.09 -1.59 10.08
CA HIS A 160 -0.09 -3.04 10.24
C HIS A 160 0.93 -3.80 9.38
N ASN A 161 1.44 -4.86 10.01
CA ASN A 161 2.64 -5.54 9.55
C ASN A 161 2.33 -7.00 9.26
N THR A 162 1.12 -7.40 8.82
CA THR A 162 0.84 -8.83 8.61
C THR A 162 -0.14 -9.05 7.46
N LEU A 163 0.39 -9.39 6.28
CA LEU A 163 -0.39 -9.69 5.08
C LEU A 163 -1.29 -10.93 5.21
N CYS A 164 -1.03 -11.80 6.19
CA CYS A 164 -1.72 -13.09 6.34
C CYS A 164 -2.94 -13.05 7.28
N ILE A 165 -3.17 -11.93 7.97
CA ILE A 165 -4.25 -11.81 8.96
C ILE A 165 -5.42 -11.00 8.39
N SER A 166 -5.11 -9.85 7.80
CA SER A 166 -6.09 -8.94 7.20
C SER A 166 -5.48 -8.20 6.03
N THR A 167 -6.34 -7.59 5.21
CA THR A 167 -5.93 -6.60 4.21
C THR A 167 -5.11 -5.51 4.89
N VAL A 168 -3.96 -5.17 4.31
CA VAL A 168 -3.07 -4.12 4.83
C VAL A 168 -3.37 -2.81 4.10
N PRO A 169 -3.86 -1.77 4.81
CA PRO A 169 -4.07 -0.46 4.21
C PRO A 169 -2.72 0.27 4.07
N MET A 170 -2.48 0.81 2.88
CA MET A 170 -1.31 1.61 2.53
C MET A 170 -1.74 2.92 1.89
N LEU A 171 -0.91 3.95 2.09
CA LEU A 171 -1.10 5.27 1.51
C LEU A 171 0.18 5.65 0.78
N LEU A 172 0.04 6.16 -0.44
CA LEU A 172 1.13 6.58 -1.31
C LEU A 172 0.89 7.99 -1.82
N THR A 173 1.95 8.79 -1.87
CA THR A 173 1.96 10.07 -2.59
C THR A 173 2.44 9.85 -4.01
N TYR A 174 1.59 10.17 -4.98
CA TYR A 174 1.97 10.19 -6.38
C TYR A 174 3.03 11.26 -6.63
N ASN A 175 4.22 10.82 -7.01
CA ASN A 175 5.33 11.70 -7.33
C ASN A 175 6.04 11.18 -8.60
N PRO A 176 5.70 11.72 -9.79
CA PRO A 176 6.25 11.25 -11.05
C PRO A 176 7.76 11.54 -11.18
N GLU A 177 8.25 12.59 -10.53
CA GLU A 177 9.66 13.00 -10.56
C GLU A 177 10.53 12.12 -9.66
N ASN A 178 9.94 11.50 -8.63
CA ASN A 178 10.68 10.79 -7.61
C ASN A 178 10.22 9.34 -7.38
N ILE A 179 10.14 8.58 -8.46
CA ILE A 179 9.84 7.12 -8.44
C ILE A 179 10.79 6.38 -7.48
N ASN A 180 12.05 6.80 -7.42
CA ASN A 180 13.06 6.15 -6.57
C ASN A 180 12.76 6.32 -5.08
N ASN A 181 12.28 7.49 -4.63
CA ASN A 181 12.02 7.73 -3.21
C ASN A 181 10.62 7.33 -2.76
N THR A 182 9.61 7.36 -3.63
CA THR A 182 8.26 6.91 -3.27
C THR A 182 8.20 5.42 -2.93
N GLY A 183 9.08 4.61 -3.54
CA GLY A 183 9.31 3.22 -3.15
C GLY A 183 10.36 3.01 -2.03
N HIS A 184 10.94 4.07 -1.46
CA HIS A 184 11.94 4.01 -0.37
C HIS A 184 11.38 4.44 0.98
N ASN A 185 10.54 5.47 1.02
CA ASN A 185 10.11 6.14 2.25
C ASN A 185 8.70 5.72 2.63
N PHE A 186 8.57 4.50 3.14
CA PHE A 186 7.40 4.13 3.94
C PHE A 186 7.75 4.31 5.40
N TYR A 187 6.89 4.95 6.18
CA TYR A 187 6.99 4.94 7.63
C TYR A 187 6.03 3.87 8.17
N LEU A 188 6.52 3.10 9.14
CA LEU A 188 5.77 2.05 9.83
C LEU A 188 5.62 2.48 11.28
N ASN A 189 4.41 2.33 11.80
CA ASN A 189 4.09 2.54 13.20
C ASN A 189 3.64 1.21 13.80
#